data_AF-A0AAD6GTD7-F1
#
_entry.id   AF-A0AAD6GTD7-F1
#
_cell.length_a   1.000
_cell.length_b   1.000
_cell.length_c   1.000
_cell.angle_alpha   90.00
_cell.angle_beta   90.00
_cell.angle_gamma   90.00
#
_symmetry.space_group_name_H-M   'P 1'
#
loop_
_entity.id
_entity.type
_entity.pdbx_description
1 polymer ?
#
loop_
_entity_poly.entity_id
_entity_poly.type
_entity_poly.pdbx_seq_one_letter_code
_entity_poly.pdbx_strand_id
1 'polypeptide(L)'
;MLMVNHEYTFGEAEDLIKLVQIDLAQFARPFIYNPLIRVYQPDLVTRLVSGIPLASNDRGGMVNYGPYQDPNENYNDWPRAI
;
A
#
# COMPACT_ATOMS: atom_id res chain seq x y z
N MET A 1 -10.10 12.30 -16.42
CA MET A 1 -9.56 11.10 -15.75
C MET A 1 -8.05 11.06 -15.88
N LEU A 2 -7.35 11.64 -14.91
CA LEU A 2 -5.92 11.64 -14.70
C LEU A 2 -5.60 10.80 -13.46
N MET A 3 -4.80 9.76 -13.62
CA MET A 3 -4.25 8.96 -12.53
C MET A 3 -2.78 9.33 -12.35
N VAL A 4 -2.39 9.65 -11.12
CA VAL A 4 -0.99 9.86 -10.75
C VAL A 4 -0.45 8.68 -9.95
N ASN A 5 0.86 8.50 -10.00
CA ASN A 5 1.58 7.47 -9.25
C ASN A 5 2.96 8.00 -8.87
N HIS A 6 3.72 7.19 -8.12
CA HIS A 6 5.10 7.45 -7.70
C HIS A 6 5.25 8.51 -6.61
N GLU A 7 5.60 8.06 -5.41
CA GLU A 7 6.01 8.87 -4.24
C GLU A 7 4.99 9.85 -3.64
N TYR A 8 3.79 9.94 -4.19
CA TYR A 8 2.68 10.59 -3.51
C TYR A 8 2.44 9.99 -2.13
N THR A 9 2.29 10.87 -1.14
CA THR A 9 1.66 10.53 0.14
C THR A 9 0.13 10.52 -0.01
N PHE A 10 -0.56 9.90 0.95
CA PHE A 10 -2.03 9.93 0.98
C PHE A 10 -2.58 11.34 1.17
N GLY A 11 -1.92 12.17 1.97
CA GLY A 11 -2.32 13.56 2.17
C GLY A 11 -2.20 14.39 0.89
N GLU A 12 -1.06 14.31 0.20
CA GLU A 12 -0.88 15.01 -1.07
C GLU A 12 -1.88 14.56 -2.14
N ALA A 13 -2.13 13.25 -2.24
CA ALA A 13 -3.12 12.72 -3.16
C ALA A 13 -4.54 13.20 -2.79
N GLU A 14 -4.88 13.23 -1.51
CA GLU A 14 -6.18 13.73 -1.03
C GLU A 14 -6.36 15.21 -1.39
N ASP A 15 -5.34 16.03 -1.15
CA ASP A 15 -5.35 17.46 -1.48
C ASP A 15 -5.54 17.69 -2.98
N LEU A 16 -4.83 16.94 -3.83
CA LEU A 16 -4.96 17.06 -5.28
C LEU A 16 -6.32 16.60 -5.82
N ILE A 17 -6.92 15.58 -5.23
CA ILE A 17 -8.30 15.15 -5.55
C ILE A 17 -9.29 16.26 -5.16
N LYS A 18 -9.16 16.83 -3.95
CA LYS A 18 -10.01 17.93 -3.48
C LYS A 18 -9.89 19.18 -4.36
N LEU A 19 -8.70 19.44 -4.89
CA LEU A 19 -8.43 20.54 -5.83
C LEU A 19 -8.82 20.22 -7.28
N VAL A 20 -9.38 19.03 -7.56
CA VAL A 20 -9.80 18.59 -8.90
C VAL A 20 -8.64 18.57 -9.90
N GLN A 21 -7.42 18.34 -9.43
CA GLN A 21 -6.22 18.26 -10.29
C GLN A 21 -5.97 16.84 -10.78
N ILE A 22 -6.36 15.84 -10.00
CA ILE A 22 -6.26 14.41 -10.33
C ILE A 22 -7.59 13.73 -10.03
N ASP A 23 -7.86 12.62 -10.71
CA ASP A 23 -9.03 11.79 -10.44
C ASP A 23 -8.68 10.59 -9.55
N LEU A 24 -7.45 10.08 -9.65
CA LEU A 24 -7.00 8.85 -9.00
C LEU A 24 -5.51 8.94 -8.59
N ALA A 25 -5.15 8.27 -7.50
CA ALA A 25 -3.77 8.05 -7.09
C ALA A 25 -3.49 6.55 -6.92
N GLN A 26 -2.40 6.08 -7.51
CA GLN A 26 -1.99 4.67 -7.46
C GLN A 26 -0.78 4.49 -6.53
N PHE A 27 -0.95 3.66 -5.51
CA PHE A 27 0.08 3.35 -4.51
C PHE A 27 0.62 1.93 -4.71
N ALA A 28 1.90 1.81 -5.09
CA ALA A 28 2.54 0.51 -5.33
C ALA A 28 3.23 -0.05 -4.06
N ARG A 29 4.38 0.52 -3.66
CA ARG A 29 5.16 0.05 -2.50
C ARG A 29 4.33 -0.07 -1.21
N PRO A 30 3.47 0.91 -0.85
CA PRO A 30 2.60 0.76 0.33
C PRO A 30 1.67 -0.45 0.25
N PHE A 31 1.21 -0.82 -0.95
CA PHE A 31 0.30 -1.94 -1.16
C PHE A 31 0.99 -3.30 -0.98
N ILE A 32 2.30 -3.40 -1.22
CA ILE A 32 3.06 -4.64 -1.02
C ILE A 32 3.07 -5.01 0.48
N TYR A 33 3.32 -4.04 1.36
CA TYR A 33 3.51 -4.29 2.79
C TYR A 33 2.20 -4.26 3.60
N ASN A 34 1.12 -3.79 2.98
CA ASN A 34 -0.20 -3.63 3.59
C ASN A 34 -1.29 -4.29 2.70
N PRO A 35 -1.18 -5.59 2.37
CA PRO A 35 -1.96 -6.22 1.29
C PRO A 35 -3.41 -6.54 1.67
N LEU A 36 -4.15 -7.09 0.71
CA LEU A 36 -5.54 -7.53 0.83
C LEU A 36 -5.73 -8.65 1.86
N ILE A 37 -6.48 -8.36 2.92
CA ILE A 37 -6.85 -9.35 3.93
C ILE A 37 -8.26 -9.82 3.61
N ARG A 38 -8.34 -10.94 2.88
CA ARG A 38 -9.55 -11.71 2.58
C ARG A 38 -10.69 -10.90 1.94
N VAL A 39 -10.84 -11.09 0.62
CA VAL A 39 -12.08 -10.98 -0.19
C VAL A 39 -12.78 -9.61 -0.24
N TYR A 40 -12.64 -8.69 0.74
CA TYR A 40 -13.47 -7.49 0.76
C TYR A 40 -12.74 -6.16 1.04
N GLN A 41 -11.60 -6.09 1.76
CA GLN A 41 -10.86 -4.82 1.94
C GLN A 41 -9.33 -4.96 2.10
N PRO A 42 -8.51 -4.09 1.45
CA PRO A 42 -7.07 -4.00 1.70
C PRO A 42 -6.73 -3.53 3.11
N ASP A 43 -5.72 -4.13 3.76
CA ASP A 43 -5.18 -3.64 5.04
C ASP A 43 -4.74 -2.18 4.92
N LEU A 44 -4.22 -1.79 3.75
CA LEU A 44 -3.91 -0.40 3.40
C LEU A 44 -5.09 0.55 3.66
N VAL A 45 -6.30 0.21 3.19
CA VAL A 45 -7.49 1.08 3.34
C VAL A 45 -7.92 1.14 4.80
N THR A 46 -7.93 0.00 5.49
CA THR A 46 -8.25 -0.07 6.93
C THR A 46 -7.32 0.83 7.73
N ARG A 47 -6.00 0.73 7.49
CA ARG A 47 -5.01 1.56 8.18
C ARG A 47 -5.24 3.05 7.96
N LEU A 48 -5.53 3.45 6.72
CA LEU A 48 -5.78 4.85 6.37
C LEU A 48 -7.03 5.41 7.06
N VAL A 49 -8.14 4.67 7.02
CA VAL A 49 -9.41 5.10 7.63
C VAL A 49 -9.30 5.14 9.16
N SER A 50 -8.55 4.20 9.76
CA SER A 50 -8.39 4.10 11.22
C SER A 50 -7.20 4.89 11.78
N GLY A 51 -6.42 5.58 10.94
CA GLY A 51 -5.23 6.32 11.39
C GLY A 51 -4.10 5.44 11.94
N ILE A 52 -4.06 4.16 11.54
CA ILE A 52 -3.02 3.21 11.95
C ILE A 52 -1.79 3.43 11.03
N PRO A 53 -0.57 3.51 11.58
CA PRO A 53 0.64 3.62 10.76
C PRO A 53 0.75 2.49 9.74
N LEU A 54 1.21 2.81 8.53
CA LEU A 54 1.48 1.81 7.50
C LEU A 54 2.67 0.94 7.89
N ALA A 55 2.60 -0.34 7.56
CA ALA A 55 3.79 -1.19 7.55
C ALA A 55 4.77 -0.66 6.49
N SER A 56 6.04 -0.56 6.87
CA SER A 56 7.17 -0.21 6.02
C SER A 56 8.00 -1.45 5.69
N ASN A 57 8.80 -1.40 4.64
CA ASN A 57 9.77 -2.45 4.35
C ASN A 57 10.91 -2.45 5.37
N ASP A 58 10.87 -3.38 6.31
CA ASP A 58 11.95 -3.70 7.24
C ASP A 58 12.71 -4.99 6.86
N ARG A 59 12.35 -5.62 5.73
CA ARG A 59 12.86 -6.93 5.26
C ARG A 59 13.89 -6.82 4.13
N GLY A 60 14.15 -5.62 3.63
CA GLY A 60 15.19 -5.33 2.65
C GLY A 60 14.78 -5.52 1.19
N GLY A 61 15.77 -5.70 0.30
CA GLY A 61 15.58 -5.62 -1.16
C GLY A 61 14.86 -6.81 -1.79
N MET A 62 14.80 -7.96 -1.11
CA MET A 62 14.26 -9.22 -1.64
C MET A 62 12.73 -9.26 -1.68
N VAL A 63 12.07 -8.23 -1.14
CA VAL A 63 10.61 -8.16 -1.05
C VAL A 63 9.94 -7.99 -2.41
N ASN A 64 10.59 -7.30 -3.34
CA ASN A 64 9.98 -6.96 -4.63
C ASN A 64 10.21 -8.04 -5.69
N TYR A 65 11.37 -8.68 -5.62
CA TYR A 65 11.84 -9.66 -6.59
C TYR A 65 12.57 -10.71 -5.77
N GLY A 66 12.15 -11.98 -5.88
CA GLY A 66 12.74 -13.10 -5.16
C GLY A 66 14.26 -13.22 -5.36
N PRO A 67 14.90 -14.27 -4.82
CA PRO A 67 14.33 -15.59 -4.60
C PRO A 67 13.60 -15.71 -3.26
N TYR A 68 12.55 -16.53 -3.23
CA TYR A 68 11.89 -16.95 -2.00
C TYR A 68 12.04 -18.47 -1.86
N GLN A 69 12.17 -18.96 -0.63
CA GLN A 69 12.12 -20.41 -0.37
C GLN A 69 10.68 -20.91 -0.33
N ASP A 70 9.77 -20.05 0.14
CA ASP A 70 8.33 -20.28 0.20
C ASP A 70 7.58 -19.14 -0.51
N PRO A 71 6.57 -19.40 -1.36
CA PRO A 71 5.85 -18.36 -2.09
C PRO A 71 5.10 -17.35 -1.21
N ASN A 72 4.91 -17.63 0.08
CA ASN A 72 4.32 -16.68 1.02
C ASN A 72 5.34 -15.70 1.60
N GLU A 73 6.63 -16.07 1.59
CA GLU A 73 7.71 -15.26 2.13
C GLU A 73 7.77 -13.90 1.42
N ASN A 74 7.66 -12.81 2.19
CA ASN A 74 7.63 -11.43 1.70
C ASN A 74 6.45 -11.06 0.81
N TYR A 75 5.45 -11.93 0.66
CA TYR A 75 4.29 -11.69 -0.21
C TYR A 75 2.97 -11.78 0.56
N ASN A 76 2.68 -12.93 1.17
CA ASN A 76 1.41 -13.17 1.89
C ASN A 76 1.55 -13.08 3.42
N ASP A 77 2.77 -12.94 3.93
CA ASP A 77 3.14 -12.99 5.35
C ASP A 77 3.31 -11.60 5.98
N TRP A 78 2.76 -10.55 5.37
CA TRP A 78 2.73 -9.21 5.95
C TRP A 78 1.74 -9.12 7.13
N PRO A 79 2.10 -8.44 8.23
CA PRO A 79 1.26 -8.36 9.41
C PRO A 79 0.00 -7.51 9.17
N ARG A 80 -1.12 -8.02 9.67
CA ARG A 80 -2.40 -7.32 9.68
C ARG A 80 -2.43 -6.19 10.71
N ALA A 81 -3.10 -5.08 10.40
CA ALA A 81 -3.58 -4.14 11.41
C ALA A 81 -4.74 -4.77 12.21
N ILE A 82 -4.55 -4.94 13.52
CA ILE A 82 -5.57 -5.41 14.47
C ILE A 82 -6.41 -4.23 14.96
#